data_AF-A0A5J5D1R9-F1
#
_entry.id   AF-A0A5J5D1R9-F1
#
_cell.length_a   1.000
_cell.length_b   1.000
_cell.length_c   1.000
_cell.angle_alpha   90.00
_cell.angle_beta   90.00
_cell.angle_gamma   90.00
#
_symmetry.space_group_name_H-M   'P 1'
#
loop_
_entity.id
_entity.type
_entity.pdbx_description
1 polymer ?
#
loop_
_entity_poly.entity_id
_entity_poly.type
_entity_poly.pdbx_seq_one_letter_code
_entity_poly.pdbx_strand_id
1 'polypeptide(L)'
;MLYRQQESGRAWFLGLNKDGQAMKGNRVKKTKPAAHFLPKPLEVAMYREPSLHDVGETVPKAAVPPSKSTSEPAVMNGGKPVSKPDKPTT
;
A
#
# COMPACT_ATOMS: atom_id res chain seq x y z
N MET A 1 -1.17 -14.37 -2.31
CA MET A 1 -1.80 -13.55 -1.23
C MET A 1 -0.67 -13.00 -0.39
N LEU A 2 -0.52 -11.68 -0.32
CA LEU A 2 0.68 -11.02 0.21
C LEU A 2 0.87 -11.20 1.73
N TYR A 3 -0.21 -11.21 2.52
CA TYR A 3 -0.13 -11.29 3.98
C TYR A 3 -0.99 -12.40 4.58
N ARG A 4 -0.34 -13.34 5.28
CA ARG A 4 -0.93 -14.48 5.98
C ARG A 4 -0.09 -14.85 7.21
N GLN A 5 -0.67 -15.61 8.14
CA GLN A 5 0.08 -16.29 9.20
C GLN A 5 0.88 -17.46 8.58
N GLN A 6 2.19 -17.51 8.82
CA GLN A 6 3.12 -18.44 8.16
C GLN A 6 2.74 -19.91 8.41
N GLU A 7 2.61 -20.30 9.69
CA GLU A 7 2.36 -21.70 10.07
C GLU A 7 0.94 -22.16 9.68
N SER A 8 -0.06 -21.36 10.02
CA SER A 8 -1.46 -21.78 9.89
C SER A 8 -2.09 -21.42 8.54
N GLY A 9 -1.38 -20.71 7.66
CA GLY A 9 -1.90 -20.18 6.39
C GLY A 9 -3.05 -19.15 6.51
N ARG A 10 -3.41 -18.75 7.74
CA ARG A 10 -4.59 -17.91 8.00
C ARG A 10 -4.39 -16.52 7.41
N ALA A 11 -5.32 -16.09 6.56
CA ALA A 11 -5.30 -14.74 6.01
C ALA A 11 -5.45 -13.67 7.10
N TRP A 12 -4.88 -12.50 6.83
CA TRP A 12 -5.16 -11.30 7.61
C TRP A 12 -6.39 -10.62 7.02
N PHE A 13 -7.26 -10.11 7.88
CA PHE A 13 -8.51 -9.48 7.45
C PHE A 13 -8.56 -8.03 7.92
N LEU A 14 -9.20 -7.16 7.14
CA LEU A 14 -9.65 -5.85 7.62
C LEU A 14 -10.63 -6.07 8.78
N GLY A 15 -10.55 -5.25 9.83
CA GLY A 15 -11.56 -5.29 10.88
C GLY A 15 -11.54 -4.11 11.84
N LEU A 16 -12.70 -3.90 12.46
CA LEU A 16 -12.93 -2.85 13.45
C LEU A 16 -13.23 -3.46 14.83
N ASN A 17 -12.78 -2.80 15.90
CA ASN A 17 -13.15 -3.18 17.26
C ASN A 17 -14.56 -2.64 17.62
N LYS A 18 -14.99 -2.87 18.88
CA LYS A 18 -16.30 -2.42 19.35
C LYS A 18 -16.45 -0.89 19.36
N ASP A 19 -15.35 -0.17 19.48
CA ASP A 19 -15.28 1.30 19.47
C ASP A 19 -15.12 1.86 18.05
N GLY A 20 -15.18 1.00 17.02
CA GLY A 20 -15.04 1.41 15.62
C GLY A 20 -13.59 1.68 15.18
N GLN A 21 -12.59 1.38 16.01
CA GLN A 21 -11.18 1.60 15.69
C GLN A 21 -10.59 0.46 14.85
N ALA A 22 -9.66 0.81 13.96
CA ALA A 22 -8.98 -0.16 13.11
C ALA A 22 -8.15 -1.17 13.91
N MET A 23 -8.23 -2.44 13.50
CA MET A 23 -7.47 -3.53 14.11
C MET A 23 -6.36 -4.03 13.17
N LYS A 24 -5.24 -4.49 13.76
CA LYS A 24 -4.19 -5.19 13.00
C LYS A 24 -4.73 -6.48 12.40
N GLY A 25 -4.52 -6.69 11.10
CA GLY A 25 -5.18 -7.78 10.37
C GLY A 25 -4.89 -9.20 10.87
N ASN A 26 -3.73 -9.44 11.51
CA ASN A 26 -3.43 -10.74 12.12
C ASN A 26 -4.27 -11.05 13.36
N ARG A 27 -4.84 -10.02 14.02
CA ARG A 27 -5.75 -10.15 15.17
C ARG A 27 -7.20 -10.36 14.75
N VAL A 28 -7.53 -10.07 13.50
CA VAL A 28 -8.87 -10.24 12.94
C VAL A 28 -9.04 -11.66 12.42
N LYS A 29 -10.17 -12.29 12.75
CA LYS A 29 -10.52 -13.66 12.31
C LYS A 29 -11.76 -13.60 11.43
N LYS A 30 -11.76 -14.35 10.31
CA LYS A 30 -12.90 -14.47 9.37
C LYS A 30 -14.23 -14.76 10.06
N THR A 31 -14.20 -15.52 11.16
CA THR A 31 -15.38 -15.97 11.91
C THR A 31 -15.84 -14.99 12.98
N LYS A 32 -15.19 -13.82 13.14
CA LYS A 32 -15.52 -12.86 14.19
C LYS A 32 -16.22 -11.62 13.60
N PRO A 33 -17.15 -10.99 14.34
CA PRO A 33 -17.89 -9.81 13.87
C PRO A 33 -17.00 -8.67 13.39
N ALA A 34 -15.82 -8.51 14.00
CA ALA A 34 -14.84 -7.51 13.59
C ALA A 34 -14.47 -7.58 12.10
N ALA A 35 -14.60 -8.76 11.46
CA ALA A 35 -14.30 -8.98 10.05
C ALA A 35 -15.52 -8.90 9.12
N HIS A 36 -16.73 -8.71 9.67
CA HIS A 36 -17.97 -8.81 8.92
C HIS A 36 -18.45 -7.41 8.54
N PHE A 37 -18.51 -7.15 7.24
CA PHE A 37 -18.96 -5.88 6.68
C PHE A 37 -20.18 -6.14 5.79
N LEU A 38 -21.20 -5.28 5.92
CA LEU A 38 -22.35 -5.26 5.03
C LEU A 38 -22.20 -4.06 4.08
N PRO A 39 -21.91 -4.28 2.78
CA PRO A 39 -21.82 -3.19 1.81
C PRO A 39 -23.15 -2.44 1.71
N LYS A 40 -23.09 -1.11 1.67
CA LYS A 40 -24.24 -0.23 1.42
C LYS A 40 -23.97 0.56 0.14
N PRO A 41 -24.41 0.06 -1.03
CA PRO A 41 -24.17 0.73 -2.31
C PRO A 41 -24.84 2.11 -2.40
N LEU A 42 -24.23 3.04 -3.13
CA LEU A 42 -24.80 4.35 -3.45
C LEU A 42 -25.26 4.39 -4.90
N GLU A 43 -24.30 4.39 -5.82
CA GLU A 43 -24.51 4.35 -7.26
C GLU A 43 -23.43 3.48 -7.93
N VAL A 44 -23.70 3.07 -9.17
CA VAL A 44 -22.71 2.37 -10.00
C VAL A 44 -21.83 3.41 -10.68
N ALA A 45 -20.52 3.14 -10.71
CA ALA A 45 -19.55 4.00 -11.37
C ALA A 45 -18.59 3.18 -12.24
N MET A 46 -18.17 3.77 -13.35
CA MET A 46 -17.14 3.20 -14.24
C MET A 46 -15.77 3.67 -13.79
N TYR A 47 -14.85 2.73 -13.58
CA TYR A 47 -13.48 3.03 -13.18
C TYR A 47 -12.51 2.56 -14.27
N ARG A 48 -11.49 3.38 -14.55
CA ARG A 48 -10.32 2.91 -15.31
C ARG A 48 -9.55 1.93 -14.42
N GLU A 49 -9.00 0.88 -15.02
CA GLU A 49 -8.08 -0.01 -14.32
C GLU A 49 -6.89 0.79 -13.74
N PRO A 50 -6.62 0.69 -12.42
CA PRO A 50 -5.52 1.40 -11.80
C PRO A 50 -4.18 0.78 -12.21
N SER A 51 -3.17 1.63 -12.42
CA SER A 51 -1.80 1.17 -12.67
C SER A 51 -1.23 0.43 -11.44
N LEU A 52 -0.75 -0.78 -11.65
CA LEU A 52 -0.06 -1.54 -10.60
C LEU A 52 1.41 -1.07 -10.49
N HIS A 53 1.83 -0.69 -9.28
CA HIS A 53 3.21 -0.31 -8.98
C HIS A 53 3.81 -1.29 -7.97
N ASP A 54 5.05 -1.72 -8.21
CA ASP A 54 5.75 -2.60 -7.28
C ASP A 54 6.18 -1.85 -6.03
N VAL A 55 5.74 -2.37 -4.88
CA VAL A 55 6.20 -1.95 -3.56
C VAL A 55 7.13 -3.07 -3.12
N GLY A 56 8.44 -2.91 -3.33
CA GLY A 56 9.42 -4.00 -3.21
C GLY A 56 9.20 -4.95 -2.03
N GLU A 57 9.52 -6.23 -2.21
CA GLU A 57 9.33 -7.27 -1.19
C GLU A 57 9.97 -6.85 0.14
N THR A 58 9.17 -6.76 1.21
CA THR A 58 9.67 -6.54 2.59
C THR A 58 10.32 -7.80 3.17
N VAL A 59 10.99 -8.59 2.34
CA VAL A 59 11.86 -9.68 2.78
C VAL A 59 13.18 -9.03 3.20
N PRO A 60 13.71 -9.27 4.41
CA PRO A 60 15.05 -8.79 4.75
C PRO A 60 16.06 -9.51 3.85
N LYS A 61 16.43 -8.87 2.74
CA LYS A 61 17.47 -9.35 1.84
C LYS A 61 18.82 -9.13 2.52
N ALA A 62 19.57 -10.22 2.73
CA ALA A 62 20.95 -10.15 3.16
C ALA A 62 21.74 -9.21 2.24
N ALA A 63 22.59 -8.38 2.85
CA ALA A 63 23.29 -7.27 2.23
C ALA A 63 24.04 -7.68 0.95
N VAL A 64 23.71 -7.01 -0.15
CA VAL A 64 24.53 -6.97 -1.37
C VAL A 64 24.68 -5.49 -1.74
N PRO A 65 25.91 -4.99 -2.01
CA PRO A 65 26.17 -3.55 -2.12
C PRO A 65 25.46 -2.92 -3.34
N PRO A 66 25.09 -1.63 -3.25
CA PRO A 66 24.29 -0.97 -4.29
C PRO A 66 25.12 -0.71 -5.55
N SER A 67 24.75 -1.36 -6.64
CA SER A 67 25.20 -1.00 -7.99
C SER A 67 24.49 0.27 -8.45
N LYS A 68 25.29 1.29 -8.80
CA LYS A 68 24.86 2.55 -9.42
C LYS A 68 24.16 2.29 -10.75
N SER A 69 22.94 2.80 -10.94
CA SER A 69 22.54 3.52 -12.17
C SER A 69 21.09 4.03 -12.11
N THR A 70 20.93 5.24 -12.65
CA THR A 70 19.70 5.89 -13.12
C THR A 70 18.71 6.40 -12.06
N SER A 71 18.91 7.66 -11.66
CA SER A 71 17.89 8.49 -11.02
C SER A 71 16.81 8.87 -12.04
N GLU A 72 15.68 8.15 -12.03
CA GLU A 72 14.44 8.67 -12.62
C GLU A 72 13.72 9.53 -11.58
N PRO A 73 13.38 10.80 -11.87
CA PRO A 73 12.68 11.63 -10.91
C PRO A 73 11.23 11.14 -10.76
N ALA A 74 10.79 11.02 -9.51
CA ALA A 74 9.41 10.68 -9.17
C ALA A 74 8.45 11.77 -9.70
N VAL A 75 7.73 11.45 -10.77
CA VAL A 75 6.62 12.27 -11.28
C VAL A 75 5.34 11.87 -10.56
N MET A 76 4.88 12.70 -9.62
CA MET A 76 3.54 12.53 -9.04
C MET A 76 2.48 13.07 -9.99
N ASN A 77 1.40 12.30 -10.16
CA ASN A 77 0.20 12.69 -10.90
C ASN A 77 -0.29 14.07 -10.44
N GLY A 78 -0.31 15.04 -11.35
CA GLY A 78 -0.76 16.41 -11.03
C GLY A 78 -0.14 17.55 -11.81
N GLY A 79 0.66 17.29 -12.86
CA GLY A 79 0.92 18.23 -13.96
C GLY A 79 1.19 19.69 -13.55
N LYS A 80 2.37 19.96 -12.97
CA LYS A 80 3.15 21.21 -13.12
C LYS A 80 4.55 21.02 -12.53
N PRO A 81 5.64 21.24 -13.28
CA PRO A 81 6.99 21.20 -12.74
C PRO A 81 7.20 22.40 -11.80
N VAL A 82 7.60 22.15 -10.56
CA VAL A 82 8.02 23.22 -9.64
C VAL A 82 9.38 23.73 -10.11
N SER A 83 9.40 24.95 -10.63
CA SER A 83 10.58 25.66 -11.08
C SER A 83 11.16 26.53 -9.94
N LYS A 84 12.50 26.69 -9.98
CA LYS A 84 13.37 27.80 -9.50
C LYS A 84 14.16 27.57 -8.19
N PRO A 85 15.32 28.23 -7.98
CA PRO A 85 16.01 29.23 -8.83
C PRO A 85 17.49 28.94 -9.17
N ASP A 86 17.95 29.56 -10.26
CA ASP A 86 19.37 29.73 -10.62
C ASP A 86 20.16 30.46 -9.52
N LYS A 87 21.40 30.03 -9.27
CA LYS A 87 22.45 30.91 -8.77
C LYS A 87 23.79 30.66 -9.49
N PRO A 88 24.55 31.73 -9.78
CA PRO A 88 25.54 31.78 -10.84
C PRO A 88 26.91 31.19 -10.47
N THR A 89 27.61 30.79 -11.53
CA THR A 89 29.01 30.40 -11.63
C THR A 89 29.98 31.47 -11.11
N THR A 90 31.04 31.02 -10.44
CA THR A 90 32.38 31.62 -10.50
C THR A 90 33.38 30.48 -10.57
#